data_AF-A0ABD0RW83-F1
#
_entry.id   AF-A0ABD0RW83-F1
#
_cell.length_a   1.000
_cell.length_b   1.000
_cell.length_c   1.000
_cell.angle_alpha   90.00
_cell.angle_beta   90.00
_cell.angle_gamma   90.00
#
_symmetry.space_group_name_H-M   'P 1'
#
loop_
_entity.id
_entity.type
_entity.pdbx_description
1 polymer ?
#
loop_
_entity_poly.entity_id
_entity_poly.type
_entity_poly.pdbx_seq_one_letter_code
_entity_poly.pdbx_strand_id
1 'polypeptide(L)'
;RWTAMTGGNETLVLDLNTTTTGSDSMNLVLRQGILRDGNSYIFSLHVTDDSMDREGVAYIELHPNLPPAGGTCSLCARYWRECTSTVQVRLEKKDFILLALRCSGLYCEEFCVYKGTSPEHAAFLPPGFSSAQYQDHQGATVMARNKTMKVVLPAVPDGFSCLPHWLSNLTDSTLRELLRQGDSQRVRELSLALITVLNE
;
A
#
# COMPACT_ATOMS: atom_id res chain seq x y z
N ARG A 1 37.16 -5.11 2.64
CA ARG A 1 36.64 -5.98 1.56
C ARG A 1 35.24 -6.47 1.90
N TRP A 2 34.31 -6.37 0.96
CA TRP A 2 32.93 -6.83 1.08
C TRP A 2 32.76 -8.24 0.51
N THR A 3 31.90 -9.02 1.15
CA THR A 3 31.37 -10.29 0.65
C THR A 3 29.85 -10.27 0.78
N ALA A 4 29.15 -11.00 -0.07
CA ALA A 4 27.70 -11.10 -0.05
C ALA A 4 27.25 -12.53 -0.30
N MET A 5 26.25 -12.96 0.45
CA MET A 5 25.61 -14.27 0.30
C MET A 5 24.10 -14.17 0.50
N THR A 6 23.35 -15.07 -0.11
CA THR A 6 21.92 -15.23 0.17
C THR A 6 21.74 -15.94 1.51
N GLY A 7 20.54 -15.88 2.10
CA GLY A 7 20.20 -16.67 3.30
C GLY A 7 20.32 -18.19 3.09
N GLY A 8 20.36 -18.65 1.84
CA GLY A 8 20.66 -20.04 1.47
C GLY A 8 22.14 -20.37 1.33
N ASN A 9 23.04 -19.47 1.75
CA ASN A 9 24.50 -19.55 1.59
C ASN A 9 24.99 -19.56 0.13
N GLU A 10 24.21 -19.06 -0.82
CA GLU A 10 24.68 -18.87 -2.20
C GLU A 10 25.44 -17.55 -2.32
N THR A 11 26.62 -17.55 -2.92
CA THR A 11 27.44 -16.33 -3.04
C THR A 11 26.86 -15.38 -4.08
N LEU A 12 26.66 -14.11 -3.70
CA LEU A 12 26.40 -13.01 -4.62
C LEU A 12 27.75 -12.37 -4.99
N VAL A 13 28.17 -12.53 -6.24
CA VAL A 13 29.44 -11.97 -6.74
C VAL A 13 29.35 -10.44 -6.79
N LEU A 14 30.29 -9.76 -6.13
CA LEU A 14 30.38 -8.30 -6.07
C LEU A 14 31.43 -7.78 -7.07
N ASP A 15 31.04 -7.72 -8.34
CA ASP A 15 31.89 -7.28 -9.46
C ASP A 15 31.37 -5.97 -10.09
N LEU A 16 31.91 -5.58 -11.24
CA LEU A 16 31.48 -4.37 -11.97
C LEU A 16 30.06 -4.48 -12.56
N ASN A 17 29.53 -5.70 -12.71
CA ASN A 17 28.17 -5.94 -13.18
C ASN A 17 27.15 -5.81 -12.06
N THR A 18 27.53 -6.11 -10.81
CA THR A 18 26.62 -6.05 -9.66
C THR A 18 26.78 -4.81 -8.81
N THR A 19 27.95 -4.15 -8.86
CA THR A 19 28.29 -2.99 -8.03
C THR A 19 28.84 -1.84 -8.87
N THR A 20 28.76 -0.61 -8.32
CA THR A 20 29.45 0.56 -8.89
C THR A 20 30.76 0.89 -8.18
N THR A 21 30.95 0.40 -6.95
CA THR A 21 32.13 0.68 -6.12
C THR A 21 33.08 -0.52 -5.98
N GLY A 22 32.71 -1.70 -6.48
CA GLY A 22 33.48 -2.93 -6.29
C GLY A 22 33.40 -3.46 -4.85
N SER A 23 34.13 -4.54 -4.57
CA SER A 23 34.17 -5.17 -3.24
C SER A 23 35.14 -4.52 -2.27
N ASP A 24 36.11 -3.73 -2.71
CA ASP A 24 37.22 -3.30 -1.84
C ASP A 24 37.05 -1.86 -1.31
N SER A 25 36.08 -1.13 -1.82
CA SER A 25 35.72 0.20 -1.34
C SER A 25 35.09 0.17 0.06
N MET A 26 35.29 1.23 0.83
CA MET A 26 34.61 1.43 2.12
C MET A 26 33.09 1.45 1.97
N ASN A 27 32.59 2.00 0.87
CA ASN A 27 31.18 2.02 0.52
C ASN A 27 30.86 0.92 -0.50
N LEU A 28 29.86 0.09 -0.21
CA LEU A 28 29.29 -0.86 -1.17
C LEU A 28 28.02 -0.28 -1.78
N VAL A 29 28.03 -0.09 -3.10
CA VAL A 29 26.86 0.41 -3.84
C VAL A 29 26.47 -0.63 -4.89
N LEU A 30 25.32 -1.24 -4.66
CA LEU A 30 24.73 -2.20 -5.59
C LEU A 30 24.05 -1.47 -6.75
N ARG A 31 24.07 -2.10 -7.92
CA ARG A 31 23.25 -1.67 -9.05
C ARG A 31 21.79 -2.07 -8.82
N GLN A 32 20.89 -1.29 -9.41
CA GLN A 32 19.45 -1.59 -9.37
C GLN A 32 19.16 -2.95 -10.04
N GLY A 33 18.32 -3.77 -9.41
CA GLY A 33 17.86 -5.05 -9.97
C GLY A 33 18.77 -6.26 -9.70
N ILE A 34 19.85 -6.10 -8.94
CA ILE A 34 20.78 -7.20 -8.61
C ILE A 34 20.24 -8.13 -7.52
N LEU A 35 19.50 -7.58 -6.55
CA LEU A 35 18.85 -8.36 -5.51
C LEU A 35 17.57 -8.98 -6.08
N ARG A 36 17.37 -10.27 -5.82
CA ARG A 36 16.21 -11.02 -6.26
C ARG A 36 15.12 -10.93 -5.20
N ASP A 37 13.89 -10.73 -5.65
CA ASP A 37 12.71 -10.71 -4.79
C ASP A 37 12.58 -12.02 -3.99
N GLY A 38 12.18 -11.89 -2.73
CA GLY A 38 11.96 -13.03 -1.83
C GLY A 38 13.22 -13.61 -1.17
N ASN A 39 14.42 -13.20 -1.58
CA ASN A 39 15.67 -13.64 -0.95
C ASN A 39 16.11 -12.71 0.18
N SER A 40 16.68 -13.28 1.24
CA SER A 40 17.49 -12.54 2.20
C SER A 40 18.95 -12.49 1.76
N TYR A 41 19.66 -11.44 2.15
CA TYR A 41 21.05 -11.22 1.81
C TYR A 41 21.85 -10.80 3.04
N ILE A 42 23.02 -11.41 3.22
CA ILE A 42 23.98 -11.05 4.25
C ILE A 42 25.18 -10.42 3.56
N PHE A 43 25.45 -9.15 3.88
CA PHE A 43 26.64 -8.45 3.41
C PHE A 43 27.62 -8.34 4.57
N SER A 44 28.83 -8.85 4.37
CA SER A 44 29.88 -8.83 5.38
C SER A 44 31.03 -7.94 4.93
N LEU A 45 31.44 -7.01 5.78
CA LEU A 45 32.63 -6.20 5.63
C LEU A 45 33.75 -6.82 6.47
N HIS A 46 34.80 -7.20 5.77
CA HIS A 46 36.06 -7.68 6.31
C HIS A 46 37.07 -6.53 6.28
N VAL A 47 37.64 -6.19 7.44
CA VAL A 47 38.63 -5.11 7.60
C VAL A 47 39.92 -5.70 8.15
N THR A 48 41.01 -5.42 7.46
CA THR A 48 42.36 -5.79 7.86
C THR A 48 43.19 -4.51 7.96
N ASP A 49 44.03 -4.41 8.99
CA ASP A 49 44.96 -3.31 9.19
C ASP A 49 46.26 -3.88 9.78
N ASP A 50 47.41 -3.28 9.44
CA ASP A 50 48.71 -3.76 9.90
C ASP A 50 48.88 -3.71 11.42
N SER A 51 48.05 -2.90 12.11
CA SER A 51 48.00 -2.82 13.58
C SER A 51 47.06 -3.83 14.24
N MET A 52 46.27 -4.59 13.45
CA MET A 52 45.33 -5.58 13.98
C MET A 52 45.93 -7.00 13.90
N ASP A 53 45.89 -7.72 15.02
CA ASP A 53 46.31 -9.13 15.07
C ASP A 53 45.37 -10.08 14.28
N ARG A 54 44.13 -9.65 14.02
CA ARG A 54 43.09 -10.44 13.35
C ARG A 54 42.19 -9.55 12.49
N GLU A 55 41.60 -10.16 11.46
CA GLU A 55 40.58 -9.52 10.64
C GLU A 55 39.34 -9.17 11.48
N GLY A 56 38.90 -7.91 11.38
CA GLY A 56 37.63 -7.46 11.91
C GLY A 56 36.50 -7.74 10.93
N VAL A 57 35.38 -8.27 11.41
CA VAL A 57 34.22 -8.60 10.57
C VAL A 57 32.96 -7.93 11.14
N ALA A 58 32.25 -7.21 10.28
CA ALA A 58 30.92 -6.69 10.55
C ALA A 58 29.96 -7.15 9.44
N TYR A 59 28.68 -7.29 9.74
CA TYR A 59 27.70 -7.68 8.73
C TYR A 59 26.38 -6.94 8.90
N ILE A 60 25.62 -6.91 7.81
CA ILE A 60 24.22 -6.47 7.76
C ILE A 60 23.39 -7.54 7.05
N GLU A 61 22.23 -7.83 7.61
CA GLU A 61 21.27 -8.76 7.03
C GLU A 61 20.06 -8.00 6.48
N LEU A 62 19.89 -8.08 5.15
CA LEU A 62 18.71 -7.58 4.46
C LEU A 62 17.69 -8.70 4.37
N HIS A 63 16.56 -8.50 5.03
CA HIS A 63 15.44 -9.42 4.95
C HIS A 63 14.55 -9.05 3.76
N PRO A 64 13.94 -10.04 3.09
CA PRO A 64 13.02 -9.75 1.99
C PRO A 64 11.82 -8.98 2.53
N ASN A 65 11.50 -7.84 1.89
CA ASN A 65 10.22 -7.18 2.14
C ASN A 65 9.14 -7.92 1.34
N LEU A 66 8.62 -8.99 1.94
CA LEU A 66 7.54 -9.76 1.33
C LEU A 66 6.24 -8.96 1.40
N PRO A 67 5.50 -8.86 0.29
CA PRO A 67 4.22 -8.16 0.31
C PRO A 67 3.27 -8.81 1.32
N PRO A 68 2.27 -8.06 1.81
CA PRO A 68 1.25 -8.61 2.66
C PRO A 68 0.65 -9.88 2.03
N ALA A 69 0.72 -11.00 2.74
CA ALA A 69 0.16 -12.28 2.32
C ALA A 69 -0.84 -12.77 3.36
N GLY A 70 -1.95 -13.37 2.89
CA GLY A 70 -3.08 -13.72 3.73
C GLY A 70 -4.09 -12.57 3.91
N GLY A 71 -5.34 -12.92 4.15
CA GLY A 71 -6.47 -11.99 4.24
C GLY A 71 -7.51 -12.20 3.13
N THR A 72 -8.76 -11.83 3.42
CA THR A 72 -9.88 -11.96 2.49
C THR A 72 -10.26 -10.58 1.98
N CYS A 73 -10.16 -10.36 0.67
CA CYS A 73 -10.66 -9.16 0.02
C CYS A 73 -12.04 -9.43 -0.59
N SER A 74 -13.07 -8.92 0.07
CA SER A 74 -14.44 -8.96 -0.44
C SER A 74 -14.78 -7.61 -1.08
N LEU A 75 -14.74 -7.57 -2.41
CA LEU A 75 -15.24 -6.45 -3.21
C LEU A 75 -16.68 -6.73 -3.62
N CYS A 76 -17.62 -5.94 -3.11
CA CYS A 76 -19.05 -5.97 -3.47
C CYS A 76 -19.44 -4.63 -4.11
N ALA A 77 -19.89 -4.68 -5.37
CA ALA A 77 -20.46 -3.52 -6.07
C ALA A 77 -21.96 -3.45 -5.79
N ARG A 78 -22.49 -2.26 -5.50
CA ARG A 78 -23.91 -2.12 -5.13
C ARG A 78 -24.80 -2.02 -6.37
N TYR A 79 -25.70 -3.00 -6.53
CA TYR A 79 -27.09 -2.82 -6.92
C TYR A 79 -27.93 -3.85 -6.12
N TRP A 80 -28.82 -3.32 -5.27
CA TRP A 80 -29.93 -3.92 -4.53
C TRP A 80 -29.90 -5.41 -4.07
N ARG A 81 -30.08 -5.53 -2.74
CA ARG A 81 -30.45 -6.69 -1.88
C ARG A 81 -29.32 -7.67 -1.55
N GLU A 82 -28.98 -7.63 -0.26
CA GLU A 82 -27.94 -8.38 0.47
C GLU A 82 -26.48 -8.06 0.11
N CYS A 83 -26.03 -6.88 0.54
CA CYS A 83 -24.82 -6.73 1.34
C CYS A 83 -24.71 -5.27 1.79
N THR A 84 -24.58 -5.09 3.11
CA THR A 84 -24.32 -3.83 3.79
C THR A 84 -23.01 -3.25 3.26
N SER A 85 -23.04 -2.00 2.78
CA SER A 85 -21.96 -1.35 2.05
C SER A 85 -20.72 -1.14 2.91
N THR A 86 -19.66 -1.92 2.66
CA THR A 86 -18.32 -1.72 3.23
C THR A 86 -17.35 -2.63 2.47
N VAL A 87 -16.27 -2.09 1.92
CA VAL A 87 -15.12 -2.92 1.50
C VAL A 87 -14.43 -3.33 2.79
N GLN A 88 -14.84 -4.44 3.39
CA GLN A 88 -14.14 -5.00 4.55
C GLN A 88 -12.87 -5.66 4.06
N VAL A 89 -11.74 -5.05 4.43
CA VAL A 89 -10.41 -5.59 4.22
C VAL A 89 -9.94 -6.15 5.55
N ARG A 90 -10.06 -7.47 5.73
CA ARG A 90 -9.54 -8.14 6.93
C ARG A 90 -8.15 -8.68 6.64
N LEU A 91 -7.15 -8.02 7.23
CA LEU A 91 -5.74 -8.40 7.15
C LEU A 91 -5.22 -8.75 8.55
N GLU A 92 -4.33 -9.75 8.62
CA GLU A 92 -3.87 -10.35 9.90
C GLU A 92 -2.69 -9.60 10.57
N LYS A 93 -2.07 -8.63 9.90
CA LYS A 93 -0.88 -7.89 10.40
C LYS A 93 -1.19 -6.44 10.79
N LYS A 94 -0.22 -5.75 11.41
CA LYS A 94 -0.49 -4.55 12.22
C LYS A 94 -0.49 -3.20 11.48
N ASP A 95 -0.11 -3.09 10.21
CA ASP A 95 -0.12 -1.79 9.50
C ASP A 95 -0.28 -1.98 7.99
N PHE A 96 -1.37 -1.43 7.41
CA PHE A 96 -1.62 -1.55 5.98
C PHE A 96 -2.12 -0.26 5.35
N ILE A 97 -1.78 -0.11 4.07
CA ILE A 97 -2.27 0.93 3.19
C ILE A 97 -3.11 0.26 2.09
N LEU A 98 -4.36 0.68 1.94
CA LEU A 98 -5.21 0.32 0.82
C LEU A 98 -5.13 1.44 -0.21
N LEU A 99 -4.68 1.08 -1.40
CA LEU A 99 -4.56 1.93 -2.57
C LEU A 99 -5.63 1.51 -3.59
N ALA A 100 -6.19 2.47 -4.29
CA ALA A 100 -7.07 2.23 -5.43
C ALA A 100 -6.56 3.00 -6.64
N LEU A 101 -6.70 2.40 -7.81
CA LEU A 101 -6.29 2.96 -9.08
C LEU A 101 -7.51 3.43 -9.88
N ARG A 102 -7.48 4.69 -10.28
CA ARG A 102 -8.42 5.29 -11.24
C ARG A 102 -7.77 5.40 -12.58
N CYS A 103 -8.32 4.73 -13.59
CA CYS A 103 -7.79 4.80 -14.95
C CYS A 103 -8.75 5.56 -15.87
N SER A 104 -8.22 6.52 -16.62
CA SER A 104 -8.89 7.23 -17.70
C SER A 104 -8.09 7.01 -18.99
N GLY A 105 -8.58 6.12 -19.87
CA GLY A 105 -7.84 5.69 -21.05
C GLY A 105 -6.54 4.96 -20.68
N LEU A 106 -5.39 5.54 -21.04
CA LEU A 106 -4.05 5.01 -20.74
C LEU A 106 -3.45 5.58 -19.45
N TYR A 107 -4.09 6.58 -18.84
CA TYR A 107 -3.58 7.23 -17.63
C TYR A 107 -4.21 6.59 -16.40
N CYS A 108 -3.40 6.15 -15.45
CA CYS A 108 -3.87 5.60 -14.18
C CYS A 108 -3.27 6.41 -13.02
N GLU A 109 -4.11 6.79 -12.08
CA GLU A 109 -3.75 7.54 -10.88
C GLU A 109 -4.08 6.72 -9.63
N GLU A 110 -3.14 6.70 -8.68
CA GLU A 110 -3.25 5.95 -7.44
C GLU A 110 -3.78 6.83 -6.30
N PHE A 111 -4.71 6.29 -5.51
CA PHE A 111 -5.34 6.98 -4.39
C PHE A 111 -5.29 6.12 -3.13
N CYS A 112 -4.79 6.70 -2.04
CA CYS A 112 -4.85 6.07 -0.73
C CYS A 112 -6.25 6.17 -0.14
N VAL A 113 -6.91 5.02 -0.03
CA VAL A 113 -8.28 4.87 0.45
C VAL A 113 -8.32 4.63 1.95
N TYR A 114 -7.35 3.86 2.47
CA TYR A 114 -7.23 3.58 3.90
C TYR A 114 -5.76 3.43 4.30
N LYS A 115 -5.41 3.90 5.50
CA LYS A 115 -4.14 3.61 6.16
C LYS A 115 -4.43 3.37 7.63
N GLY A 116 -4.11 2.18 8.13
CA GLY A 116 -4.35 1.85 9.53
C GLY A 116 -4.10 0.39 9.87
N THR A 117 -4.43 0.06 11.11
CA THR A 117 -4.03 -1.19 11.78
C THR A 117 -5.20 -2.15 12.00
N SER A 118 -6.43 -1.70 11.74
CA SER A 118 -7.63 -2.42 12.13
C SER A 118 -8.40 -2.98 10.93
N PRO A 119 -8.57 -4.31 10.87
CA PRO A 119 -9.26 -5.00 9.77
C PRO A 119 -10.78 -4.80 9.73
N GLU A 120 -11.36 -4.18 10.77
CA GLU A 120 -12.80 -3.95 10.85
C GLU A 120 -13.24 -2.71 10.05
N HIS A 121 -12.28 -1.98 9.47
CA HIS A 121 -12.53 -0.73 8.77
C HIS A 121 -12.71 -0.97 7.28
N ALA A 122 -13.55 -0.12 6.71
CA ALA A 122 -13.82 -0.09 5.29
C ALA A 122 -13.65 1.32 4.78
N ALA A 123 -13.43 1.46 3.47
CA ALA A 123 -13.32 2.77 2.87
C ALA A 123 -14.14 2.85 1.58
N PHE A 124 -14.62 4.05 1.29
CA PHE A 124 -15.40 4.32 0.09
C PHE A 124 -14.47 4.58 -1.08
N LEU A 125 -14.73 3.90 -2.20
CA LEU A 125 -14.02 4.17 -3.44
C LEU A 125 -14.70 5.32 -4.19
N PRO A 126 -13.91 6.26 -4.73
CA PRO A 126 -14.47 7.32 -5.55
C PRO A 126 -14.97 6.76 -6.92
N PRO A 127 -15.85 7.49 -7.65
CA PRO A 127 -16.16 7.21 -9.06
C PRO A 127 -14.93 6.98 -9.96
N GLY A 128 -15.05 6.04 -10.92
CA GLY A 128 -14.03 5.82 -11.97
C GLY A 128 -12.90 4.81 -11.68
N PHE A 129 -12.92 4.08 -10.56
CA PHE A 129 -11.80 3.23 -10.13
C PHE A 129 -11.87 1.79 -10.64
N SER A 130 -10.77 1.29 -11.19
CA SER A 130 -10.69 -0.01 -11.85
C SER A 130 -9.95 -1.09 -11.05
N SER A 131 -9.12 -0.78 -10.06
CA SER A 131 -8.42 -1.83 -9.29
C SER A 131 -8.01 -1.37 -7.90
N ALA A 132 -7.87 -2.33 -6.97
CA ALA A 132 -7.39 -2.09 -5.61
C ALA A 132 -6.05 -2.83 -5.38
N GLN A 133 -5.09 -2.13 -4.79
CA GLN A 133 -3.77 -2.62 -4.41
C GLN A 133 -3.54 -2.39 -2.92
N TYR A 134 -2.74 -3.24 -2.30
CA TYR A 134 -2.31 -3.08 -0.91
C TYR A 134 -0.83 -2.75 -0.87
N GLN A 135 -0.42 -1.94 0.10
CA GLN A 135 0.98 -1.63 0.37
C GLN A 135 1.26 -1.78 1.87
N ASP A 136 2.40 -2.37 2.22
CA ASP A 136 2.89 -2.38 3.60
C ASP A 136 3.71 -1.14 3.95
N HIS A 137 4.12 -1.04 5.23
CA HIS A 137 4.92 0.07 5.75
C HIS A 137 6.34 0.20 5.14
N GLN A 138 6.82 -0.82 4.43
CA GLN A 138 8.13 -0.89 3.78
C GLN A 138 7.99 -0.77 2.25
N GLY A 139 6.77 -0.53 1.77
CA GLY A 139 6.48 -0.23 0.38
C GLY A 139 6.16 -1.42 -0.52
N ALA A 140 6.15 -2.66 -0.02
CA ALA A 140 5.82 -3.82 -0.86
C ALA A 140 4.32 -3.87 -1.13
N THR A 141 3.97 -4.15 -2.38
CA THR A 141 2.60 -4.10 -2.87
C THR A 141 2.06 -5.44 -3.32
N VAL A 142 0.75 -5.66 -3.16
CA VAL A 142 0.03 -6.81 -3.73
C VAL A 142 -1.31 -6.38 -4.29
N MET A 143 -1.67 -6.92 -5.44
CA MET A 143 -2.99 -6.69 -6.03
C MET A 143 -4.03 -7.59 -5.36
N ALA A 144 -5.01 -6.95 -4.73
CA ALA A 144 -6.06 -7.60 -3.93
C ALA A 144 -6.96 -8.55 -4.74
N ARG A 145 -7.38 -8.06 -5.90
CA ARG A 145 -8.32 -8.72 -6.80
C ARG A 145 -8.15 -8.09 -8.18
N ASN A 146 -7.78 -8.89 -9.18
CA ASN A 146 -7.67 -8.43 -10.56
C ASN A 146 -9.07 -8.33 -11.20
N LYS A 147 -9.91 -7.42 -10.69
CA LYS A 147 -11.27 -7.18 -11.19
C LYS A 147 -11.50 -5.69 -11.36
N THR A 148 -11.98 -5.33 -12.54
CA THR A 148 -12.42 -3.98 -12.88
C THR A 148 -13.77 -3.66 -12.23
N MET A 149 -13.83 -2.60 -11.43
CA MET A 149 -15.06 -2.04 -10.90
C MET A 149 -15.43 -0.76 -11.68
N LYS A 150 -16.72 -0.45 -11.79
CA LYS A 150 -17.19 0.85 -12.29
C LYS A 150 -17.95 1.52 -11.17
N VAL A 151 -17.31 2.48 -10.50
CA VAL A 151 -17.97 3.31 -9.50
C VAL A 151 -18.68 4.44 -10.24
N VAL A 152 -19.99 4.54 -10.06
CA VAL A 152 -20.86 5.56 -10.68
C VAL A 152 -21.40 6.50 -9.61
N LEU A 153 -21.82 7.70 -10.03
CA LEU A 153 -22.50 8.63 -9.14
C LEU A 153 -23.74 7.96 -8.49
N PRO A 154 -24.01 8.26 -7.22
CA PRO A 154 -25.18 7.73 -6.53
C PRO A 154 -26.47 8.25 -7.19
N ALA A 155 -27.48 7.39 -7.27
CA ALA A 155 -28.82 7.82 -7.66
C ALA A 155 -29.41 8.72 -6.56
N VAL A 156 -30.25 9.68 -6.97
CA VAL A 156 -30.97 10.55 -6.04
C VAL A 156 -31.96 9.69 -5.25
N PRO A 157 -31.89 9.65 -3.90
CA PRO A 157 -32.84 8.88 -3.10
C PRO A 157 -34.25 9.48 -3.15
N ASP A 158 -35.26 8.64 -2.90
CA ASP A 158 -36.65 9.08 -2.77
C ASP A 158 -36.76 10.18 -1.69
N GLY A 159 -37.53 11.23 -1.99
CA GLY A 159 -37.68 12.40 -1.13
C GLY A 159 -36.70 13.56 -1.42
N PHE A 160 -35.74 13.38 -2.32
CA PHE A 160 -34.86 14.45 -2.78
C PHE A 160 -35.13 14.79 -4.25
N SER A 161 -35.22 16.08 -4.54
CA SER A 161 -35.45 16.62 -5.89
C SER A 161 -34.27 16.46 -6.84
N CYS A 162 -33.03 16.48 -6.33
CA CYS A 162 -31.81 16.36 -7.11
C CYS A 162 -30.63 15.91 -6.24
N LEU A 163 -29.55 15.49 -6.90
CA LEU A 163 -28.34 15.02 -6.22
C LEU A 163 -27.71 16.11 -5.32
N PRO A 164 -27.55 17.38 -5.75
CA PRO A 164 -27.04 18.44 -4.88
C PRO A 164 -27.87 18.67 -3.61
N HIS A 165 -29.20 18.59 -3.71
CA HIS A 165 -30.09 18.73 -2.56
C HIS A 165 -29.85 17.61 -1.54
N TRP A 166 -29.71 16.37 -2.00
CA TRP A 166 -29.37 15.25 -1.13
C TRP A 166 -27.98 15.39 -0.47
N LEU A 167 -26.96 15.77 -1.24
CA LEU A 167 -25.60 15.97 -0.71
C LEU A 167 -25.53 17.10 0.32
N SER A 168 -26.27 18.20 0.09
CA SER A 168 -26.40 19.29 1.06
C SER A 168 -26.97 18.77 2.37
N ASN A 169 -28.05 18.00 2.31
CA ASN A 169 -28.65 17.41 3.50
C ASN A 169 -27.71 16.42 4.21
N LEU A 170 -26.96 15.61 3.46
CA LEU A 170 -25.96 14.68 4.01
C LEU A 170 -24.86 15.42 4.78
N THR A 171 -24.44 16.56 4.25
CA THR A 171 -23.43 17.45 4.85
C THR A 171 -23.99 18.12 6.10
N ASP A 172 -25.21 18.65 6.05
CA ASP A 172 -25.81 19.38 7.17
C ASP A 172 -26.31 18.50 8.31
N SER A 173 -26.63 17.23 8.04
CA SER A 173 -27.09 16.28 9.07
C SER A 173 -25.97 15.35 9.51
N THR A 174 -25.56 14.43 8.63
CA THR A 174 -24.75 13.27 8.97
C THR A 174 -23.31 13.69 9.27
N LEU A 175 -22.70 14.53 8.42
CA LEU A 175 -21.32 14.98 8.63
C LEU A 175 -21.21 15.83 9.91
N ARG A 176 -22.16 16.73 10.14
CA ARG A 176 -22.19 17.54 11.37
C ARG A 176 -22.31 16.67 12.62
N GLU A 177 -23.14 15.64 12.60
CA GLU A 177 -23.31 14.75 13.74
C GLU A 177 -22.05 13.93 14.01
N LEU A 178 -21.40 13.39 12.97
CA LEU A 178 -20.11 12.69 13.11
C LEU A 178 -19.01 13.60 13.68
N LEU A 179 -18.99 14.87 13.27
CA LEU A 179 -18.08 15.88 13.84
C LEU A 179 -18.34 16.10 15.33
N ARG A 180 -19.61 16.17 15.76
CA ARG A 180 -19.97 16.32 17.19
C ARG A 180 -19.60 15.10 18.02
N GLN A 181 -19.71 13.91 17.45
CA GLN A 181 -19.35 12.64 18.09
C GLN A 181 -17.83 12.45 18.19
N GLY A 182 -17.04 13.26 17.49
CA GLY A 182 -15.58 13.12 17.44
C GLY A 182 -15.11 11.91 16.64
N ASP A 183 -15.97 11.35 15.78
CA ASP A 183 -15.64 10.20 14.93
C ASP A 183 -14.83 10.64 13.71
N SER A 184 -13.57 10.99 13.96
CA SER A 184 -12.63 11.49 12.95
C SER A 184 -12.48 10.58 11.73
N GLN A 185 -12.65 9.26 11.93
CA GLN A 185 -12.53 8.27 10.88
C GLN A 185 -13.73 8.33 9.92
N ARG A 186 -14.97 8.29 10.45
CA ARG A 186 -16.16 8.42 9.60
C ARG A 186 -16.30 9.81 8.97
N VAL A 187 -15.84 10.86 9.65
CA VAL A 187 -15.75 12.20 9.08
C VAL A 187 -14.85 12.18 7.83
N ARG A 188 -13.67 11.53 7.91
CA ARG A 188 -12.76 11.42 6.77
C ARG A 188 -13.38 10.64 5.62
N GLU A 189 -13.99 9.49 5.91
CA GLU A 189 -14.65 8.63 4.92
C GLU A 189 -15.78 9.37 4.18
N LEU A 190 -16.66 10.04 4.92
CA LEU A 190 -17.77 10.79 4.35
C LEU A 190 -17.30 12.02 3.56
N SER A 191 -16.27 12.72 4.05
CA SER A 191 -15.70 13.88 3.37
C SER A 191 -15.06 13.50 2.03
N LEU A 192 -14.33 12.38 1.97
CA LEU A 192 -13.76 11.86 0.72
C LEU A 192 -14.86 11.50 -0.29
N ALA A 193 -15.94 10.85 0.17
CA ALA A 193 -17.08 10.53 -0.68
C ALA A 193 -17.74 11.80 -1.25
N LEU A 194 -18.00 12.82 -0.42
CA LEU A 194 -18.58 14.10 -0.82
C LEU A 194 -17.69 14.85 -1.82
N ILE A 195 -16.40 14.99 -1.53
CA ILE A 195 -15.44 15.67 -2.42
C ILE A 195 -15.43 15.02 -3.79
N THR A 196 -15.50 13.69 -3.86
CA THR A 196 -15.45 13.03 -5.16
C THR A 196 -16.72 13.27 -5.97
N VAL A 197 -17.89 13.20 -5.34
CA VAL A 197 -19.16 13.48 -6.03
C VAL A 197 -19.23 14.93 -6.52
N LEU A 198 -18.59 15.87 -5.81
CA LEU A 198 -18.59 17.30 -6.17
C LEU A 198 -17.54 17.69 -7.23
N ASN A 199 -16.54 16.83 -7.50
CA ASN A 199 -15.44 17.10 -8.42
C ASN A 199 -15.56 16.38 -9.77
N GLU A 200 -16.64 15.64 -10.01
CA GLU A 200 -17.04 15.11 -11.33
C GLU A 200 -17.97 16.10 -12.05
#